data_AF-A0A7C5TJ94-F1
#
_entry.id   AF-A0A7C5TJ94-F1
#
_cell.length_a   1.000
_cell.length_b   1.000
_cell.length_c   1.000
_cell.angle_alpha   90.00
_cell.angle_beta   90.00
_cell.angle_gamma   90.00
#
_symmetry.space_group_name_H-M   'P 1'
#
loop_
_entity.id
_entity.type
_entity.pdbx_description
1 polymer ?
#
loop_
_entity_poly.entity_id
_entity_poly.type
_entity_poly.pdbx_seq_one_letter_code
_entity_poly.pdbx_strand_id
1 'polypeptide(L)'
;MSRIKLTLGRHIVAEMYGCDDNYLSNPQLMEELLLEAARRADLTIIASKTHNFIPGVTSLVIVGESHLAIHTWPEYGYAAVDIFVCGSKDPWKAYDVIYEKLKPERVKVTELKRGVITLSRASLILNDGVAVRKTVLSAEPPK
;
A
#
# COMPACT_ATOMS: atom_id res chain seq x y z
N MET A 1 -0.60 28.72 -20.15
CA MET A 1 0.49 28.07 -19.37
C MET A 1 0.12 26.61 -19.10
N SER A 2 0.97 25.64 -19.48
CA SER A 2 0.68 24.20 -19.27
C SER A 2 0.73 23.82 -17.79
N ARG A 3 -0.30 23.14 -17.29
CA ARG A 3 -0.36 22.58 -15.93
C ARG A 3 0.06 21.11 -15.95
N ILE A 4 0.79 20.67 -14.94
CA ILE A 4 1.16 19.26 -14.74
C ILE A 4 0.36 18.72 -13.55
N LYS A 5 -0.18 17.51 -13.69
CA LYS A 5 -0.80 16.76 -12.59
C LYS A 5 0.19 15.70 -12.12
N LEU A 6 0.58 15.77 -10.85
CA LEU A 6 1.42 14.79 -10.16
C LEU A 6 0.57 14.02 -9.15
N THR A 7 0.85 12.74 -8.96
CA THR A 7 0.32 11.94 -7.84
C THR A 7 1.45 11.61 -6.89
N LEU A 8 1.24 11.79 -5.58
CA LEU A 8 2.23 11.42 -4.57
C LEU A 8 2.27 9.90 -4.34
N GLY A 9 1.15 9.22 -4.56
CA GLY A 9 1.11 7.75 -4.50
C GLY A 9 -0.17 7.16 -5.06
N ARG A 10 -0.21 5.83 -5.06
CA ARG A 10 -1.32 5.01 -5.55
C ARG A 10 -1.76 4.09 -4.41
N HIS A 11 -3.06 4.00 -4.17
CA HIS A 11 -3.62 3.23 -3.08
C HIS A 11 -4.67 2.26 -3.61
N ILE A 12 -4.38 0.97 -3.54
CA ILE A 12 -5.35 -0.09 -3.81
C ILE A 12 -6.11 -0.37 -2.52
N VAL A 13 -7.43 -0.36 -2.61
CA VAL A 13 -8.35 -0.88 -1.58
C VAL A 13 -9.05 -2.08 -2.19
N ALA A 14 -8.82 -3.27 -1.62
CA ALA A 14 -9.33 -4.53 -2.12
C ALA A 14 -10.16 -5.25 -1.07
N GLU A 15 -11.40 -5.57 -1.45
CA GLU A 15 -12.32 -6.42 -0.71
C GLU A 15 -12.20 -7.83 -1.29
N MET A 16 -11.77 -8.81 -0.48
CA MET A 16 -11.54 -10.19 -0.92
C MET A 16 -12.46 -11.14 -0.16
N TYR A 17 -13.23 -11.96 -0.89
CA TYR A 17 -14.23 -12.88 -0.33
C TYR A 17 -13.94 -14.32 -0.77
N GLY A 18 -14.24 -15.27 0.11
CA GLY A 18 -13.96 -16.69 -0.13
C GLY A 18 -12.46 -16.98 -0.11
N CYS A 19 -11.73 -16.36 0.83
CA CYS A 19 -10.29 -16.55 0.96
C CYS A 19 -9.95 -17.85 1.72
N ASP A 20 -8.70 -18.33 1.57
CA ASP A 20 -8.17 -19.50 2.26
C ASP A 20 -8.09 -19.29 3.79
N ASP A 21 -8.92 -20.02 4.54
CA ASP A 21 -9.03 -19.93 6.00
C ASP A 21 -7.72 -20.19 6.75
N ASN A 22 -6.79 -20.96 6.14
CA ASN A 22 -5.47 -21.20 6.73
C ASN A 22 -4.67 -19.91 6.89
N TYR A 23 -4.84 -18.96 5.96
CA TYR A 23 -4.23 -17.64 6.06
C TYR A 23 -5.03 -16.73 7.00
N LEU A 24 -6.37 -16.71 6.87
CA LEU A 24 -7.20 -15.73 7.57
C LEU A 24 -7.06 -15.79 9.09
N SER A 25 -6.76 -16.96 9.66
CA SER A 25 -6.64 -17.18 11.10
C SER A 25 -5.19 -17.31 11.61
N ASN A 26 -4.18 -17.19 10.73
CA ASN A 26 -2.79 -17.46 11.08
C ASN A 26 -1.95 -16.17 11.03
N PRO A 27 -1.59 -15.59 12.19
CA PRO A 27 -0.88 -14.32 12.23
C PRO A 27 0.55 -14.41 11.65
N GLN A 28 1.22 -15.56 11.76
CA GLN A 28 2.56 -15.75 11.18
C GLN A 28 2.51 -15.76 9.66
N LEU A 29 1.61 -16.57 9.08
CA LEU A 29 1.44 -16.62 7.62
C LEU A 29 1.00 -15.27 7.05
N MET A 30 0.17 -14.52 7.79
CA MET A 30 -0.30 -13.21 7.36
C MET A 30 0.83 -12.16 7.36
N GLU A 31 1.69 -12.16 8.37
CA GLU A 31 2.85 -11.27 8.42
C GLU A 31 3.83 -11.59 7.28
N GLU A 32 4.15 -12.87 7.08
CA GLU A 32 5.02 -13.33 6.00
C GLU A 32 4.46 -12.95 4.63
N LEU A 33 3.15 -13.08 4.44
CA LEU A 33 2.45 -12.68 3.22
C LEU A 33 2.65 -11.20 2.89
N LEU A 34 2.41 -10.29 3.84
CA LEU A 34 2.59 -8.86 3.59
C LEU A 34 4.06 -8.48 3.36
N LEU A 35 5.00 -9.12 4.07
CA LEU A 35 6.43 -8.91 3.85
C LEU A 35 6.86 -9.38 2.46
N GLU A 36 6.35 -10.53 1.99
CA GLU A 36 6.58 -11.04 0.62
C GLU A 36 6.00 -10.06 -0.42
N ALA A 37 4.76 -9.60 -0.23
CA ALA A 37 4.11 -8.64 -1.11
C ALA A 37 4.90 -7.32 -1.22
N ALA A 38 5.38 -6.80 -0.09
CA ALA A 38 6.20 -5.58 -0.07
C ALA A 38 7.54 -5.77 -0.83
N ARG A 39 8.22 -6.91 -0.64
CA ARG A 39 9.46 -7.23 -1.37
C ARG A 39 9.21 -7.35 -2.87
N ARG A 40 8.11 -8.02 -3.28
CA ARG A 40 7.74 -8.20 -4.69
C ARG A 40 7.47 -6.87 -5.40
N ALA A 41 6.93 -5.90 -4.68
CA ALA A 41 6.69 -4.54 -5.17
C ALA A 41 7.93 -3.62 -5.08
N ASP A 42 9.11 -4.16 -4.76
CA ASP A 42 10.37 -3.42 -4.62
C ASP A 42 10.26 -2.26 -3.61
N LEU A 43 9.53 -2.48 -2.50
CA LEU A 43 9.30 -1.49 -1.46
C LEU A 43 10.33 -1.59 -0.33
N THR A 44 10.73 -0.44 0.20
CA THR A 44 11.58 -0.36 1.39
C THR A 44 10.74 -0.61 2.64
N ILE A 45 10.90 -1.78 3.26
CA ILE A 45 10.23 -2.14 4.51
C ILE A 45 10.93 -1.43 5.68
N ILE A 46 10.14 -0.77 6.51
CA ILE A 46 10.61 -0.07 7.72
C ILE A 46 10.30 -0.91 8.96
N ALA A 47 9.07 -1.41 9.09
CA ALA A 47 8.63 -2.23 10.21
C ALA A 47 7.40 -3.05 9.83
N SER A 48 7.14 -4.11 10.59
CA SER A 48 5.89 -4.87 10.55
C SER A 48 5.29 -5.00 11.94
N LYS A 49 3.97 -5.15 12.01
CA LYS A 49 3.25 -5.50 13.23
C LYS A 49 2.02 -6.32 12.90
N THR A 50 1.87 -7.44 13.59
CA THR A 50 0.69 -8.29 13.49
C THR A 50 0.03 -8.46 14.86
N HIS A 51 -1.30 -8.47 14.88
CA HIS A 51 -2.13 -8.77 16.04
C HIS A 51 -3.11 -9.89 15.68
N ASN A 52 -3.21 -10.86 16.58
CA ASN A 52 -4.11 -12.00 16.43
C ASN A 52 -5.41 -11.75 17.20
N PHE A 53 -6.54 -11.86 16.52
CA PHE A 53 -7.87 -11.93 17.10
C PHE A 53 -8.36 -13.39 17.05
N ILE A 54 -9.30 -13.77 17.91
CA ILE A 54 -9.83 -15.14 17.93
C ILE A 54 -11.30 -15.09 17.53
N PRO A 55 -11.65 -15.44 16.26
CA PRO A 55 -10.76 -15.64 15.10
C PRO A 55 -10.32 -14.32 14.43
N GLY A 56 -9.29 -14.35 13.59
CA GLY A 56 -8.89 -13.26 12.69
C GLY A 56 -7.53 -12.62 12.96
N VAL A 57 -7.08 -11.78 12.04
CA VAL A 57 -5.75 -11.19 12.07
C VAL A 57 -5.82 -9.74 11.57
N THR A 58 -5.06 -8.86 12.22
CA THR A 58 -4.66 -7.58 11.65
C THR A 58 -3.16 -7.58 11.45
N SER A 59 -2.69 -7.32 10.24
CA SER A 59 -1.26 -7.17 9.94
C SER A 59 -1.01 -5.88 9.17
N LEU A 60 0.10 -5.20 9.52
CA LEU A 60 0.53 -3.95 8.94
C LEU A 60 2.03 -4.01 8.64
N VAL A 61 2.42 -3.58 7.44
CA VAL A 61 3.81 -3.35 7.05
C VAL A 61 3.98 -1.90 6.65
N ILE A 62 4.84 -1.18 7.36
CA ILE A 62 5.20 0.20 7.06
C ILE A 62 6.28 0.18 5.96
N VAL A 63 6.02 0.90 4.86
CA VAL A 63 6.90 0.95 3.68
C VAL A 63 7.13 2.39 3.24
N GLY A 64 8.37 2.87 3.29
CA GLY A 64 8.67 4.29 3.02
C GLY A 64 7.73 5.24 3.79
N GLU A 65 7.04 6.12 3.07
CA GLU A 65 6.03 7.04 3.64
C GLU A 65 4.59 6.51 3.48
N SER A 66 4.41 5.18 3.41
CA SER A 66 3.16 4.51 3.06
C SER A 66 3.01 3.15 3.80
N HIS A 67 2.08 2.28 3.39
CA HIS A 67 1.80 1.03 4.12
C HIS A 67 1.11 -0.04 3.27
N LEU A 68 1.28 -1.29 3.68
CA LEU A 68 0.40 -2.41 3.35
C LEU A 68 -0.33 -2.83 4.63
N ALA A 69 -1.65 -3.00 4.57
CA ALA A 69 -2.45 -3.45 5.70
C ALA A 69 -3.45 -4.54 5.26
N ILE A 70 -3.75 -5.45 6.18
CA ILE A 70 -4.80 -6.46 6.01
C ILE A 70 -5.54 -6.70 7.31
N HIS A 71 -6.86 -6.82 7.22
CA HIS A 71 -7.76 -7.21 8.29
C HIS A 71 -8.61 -8.40 7.83
N THR A 72 -8.68 -9.46 8.64
CA THR A 72 -9.38 -10.69 8.26
C THR A 72 -10.53 -11.04 9.21
N TRP A 73 -11.57 -11.63 8.63
CA TRP A 73 -12.70 -12.23 9.34
C TRP A 73 -12.92 -13.66 8.80
N PRO A 74 -12.25 -14.66 9.41
CA PRO A 74 -12.33 -16.06 8.98
C PRO A 74 -13.77 -16.60 8.94
N GLU A 75 -14.62 -16.19 9.88
CA GLU A 75 -16.03 -16.59 9.95
C GLU A 75 -16.86 -16.16 8.72
N TYR A 76 -16.34 -15.24 7.91
CA TYR A 76 -16.94 -14.79 6.65
C TYR A 76 -16.07 -15.10 5.42
N GLY A 77 -14.94 -15.81 5.59
CA GLY A 77 -13.96 -16.02 4.53
C GLY A 77 -13.46 -14.71 3.91
N TYR A 78 -13.35 -13.64 4.71
CA TYR A 78 -13.19 -12.26 4.23
C TYR A 78 -11.84 -11.64 4.63
N ALA A 79 -11.26 -10.86 3.72
CA ALA A 79 -10.12 -10.00 3.98
C ALA A 79 -10.32 -8.59 3.37
N ALA A 80 -10.09 -7.56 4.17
CA ALA A 80 -9.96 -6.18 3.74
C ALA A 80 -8.47 -5.85 3.57
N VAL A 81 -8.06 -5.37 2.39
CA VAL A 81 -6.65 -5.15 2.05
C VAL A 81 -6.42 -3.73 1.54
N ASP A 82 -5.44 -3.05 2.13
CA ASP A 82 -4.97 -1.72 1.74
C ASP A 82 -3.51 -1.82 1.28
N ILE A 83 -3.22 -1.41 0.04
CA ILE A 83 -1.85 -1.36 -0.52
C ILE A 83 -1.59 0.06 -0.98
N PHE A 84 -1.04 0.87 -0.08
CA PHE A 84 -0.65 2.23 -0.36
C PHE A 84 0.85 2.28 -0.64
N VAL A 85 1.22 2.76 -1.83
CA VAL A 85 2.62 2.99 -2.21
C VAL A 85 2.84 4.42 -2.68
N CYS A 86 3.95 5.01 -2.27
CA CYS A 86 4.41 6.33 -2.73
C CYS A 86 5.31 6.23 -3.97
N GLY A 87 5.40 7.32 -4.72
CA GLY A 87 6.30 7.45 -5.88
C GLY A 87 5.85 6.66 -7.11
N SER A 88 6.82 6.11 -7.85
CA SER A 88 6.61 5.41 -9.13
C SER A 88 6.45 3.89 -9.00
N LYS A 89 6.41 3.36 -7.78
CA LYS A 89 6.26 1.93 -7.52
C LYS A 89 4.86 1.44 -7.91
N ASP A 90 4.77 0.18 -8.29
CA ASP A 90 3.52 -0.42 -8.76
C ASP A 90 2.86 -1.25 -7.64
N PRO A 91 1.73 -0.79 -7.05
CA PRO A 91 1.06 -1.51 -5.97
C PRO A 91 0.46 -2.84 -6.44
N TRP A 92 0.22 -3.02 -7.75
CA TRP A 92 -0.34 -4.26 -8.28
C TRP A 92 0.59 -5.46 -8.10
N LYS A 93 1.91 -5.25 -8.09
CA LYS A 93 2.88 -6.31 -7.76
C LYS A 93 2.69 -6.89 -6.35
N ALA A 94 2.30 -6.07 -5.39
CA ALA A 94 1.98 -6.53 -4.03
C ALA A 94 0.60 -7.19 -3.98
N TYR A 95 -0.37 -6.63 -4.72
CA TYR A 95 -1.71 -7.19 -4.84
C TYR A 95 -1.68 -8.62 -5.39
N ASP A 96 -0.92 -8.88 -6.45
CA ASP A 96 -0.85 -10.19 -7.10
C ASP A 96 -0.39 -11.28 -6.11
N VAL A 97 0.61 -10.98 -5.27
CA VAL A 97 1.07 -11.91 -4.22
C VAL A 97 -0.03 -12.21 -3.21
N ILE A 98 -0.74 -11.17 -2.75
CA ILE A 98 -1.83 -11.33 -1.78
C ILE A 98 -2.96 -12.15 -2.41
N TYR A 99 -3.32 -11.87 -3.66
CA TYR A 99 -4.34 -12.60 -4.40
C TYR A 99 -3.99 -14.08 -4.58
N GLU A 100 -2.76 -14.39 -5.01
CA GLU A 100 -2.28 -15.77 -5.25
C GLU A 100 -2.29 -16.62 -3.97
N LYS A 101 -2.02 -16.00 -2.82
CA LYS A 101 -1.91 -16.70 -1.52
C LYS A 101 -3.26 -16.84 -0.84
N LEU A 102 -4.08 -15.78 -0.84
CA LEU A 102 -5.42 -15.82 -0.24
C LEU A 102 -6.45 -16.53 -1.10
N LYS A 103 -6.22 -16.65 -2.42
CA LYS A 103 -7.09 -17.33 -3.38
C LYS A 103 -8.58 -16.97 -3.25
N PRO A 104 -8.94 -15.67 -3.22
CA PRO A 104 -10.33 -15.28 -3.07
C PRO A 104 -11.17 -15.76 -4.25
N GLU A 105 -12.37 -16.26 -3.97
CA GLU A 105 -13.37 -16.57 -5.00
C GLU A 105 -13.91 -15.31 -5.70
N ARG A 106 -13.97 -14.19 -4.96
CA ARG A 106 -14.47 -12.92 -5.48
C ARG A 106 -13.70 -11.74 -4.92
N VAL A 107 -13.44 -10.75 -5.76
CA VAL A 107 -12.78 -9.50 -5.36
C VAL A 107 -13.54 -8.27 -5.82
N LYS A 108 -13.45 -7.18 -5.06
CA LYS A 108 -13.80 -5.82 -5.49
C LYS A 108 -12.61 -4.92 -5.19
N VAL A 109 -12.04 -4.32 -6.23
CA VAL A 109 -10.79 -3.56 -6.11
C VAL A 109 -11.01 -2.14 -6.61
N THR A 110 -10.56 -1.16 -5.83
CA THR A 110 -10.56 0.26 -6.19
C THR A 110 -9.14 0.80 -6.08
N GLU A 111 -8.65 1.47 -7.12
CA GLU A 111 -7.39 2.20 -7.07
C GLU A 111 -7.64 3.71 -6.93
N LEU A 112 -7.05 4.30 -5.90
CA LEU A 112 -7.12 5.72 -5.57
C LEU A 112 -5.77 6.38 -5.86
N LYS A 113 -5.80 7.52 -6.56
CA LYS A 113 -4.64 8.41 -6.68
C LYS A 113 -4.56 9.28 -5.45
N ARG A 114 -3.48 9.17 -4.67
CA ARG A 114 -3.25 9.94 -3.45
C ARG A 114 -2.39 11.15 -3.76
N GLY A 115 -2.78 12.31 -3.21
CA GLY A 115 -2.06 13.57 -3.42
C GLY A 115 -2.01 13.99 -4.89
N VAL A 116 -3.18 14.21 -5.52
CA VAL A 116 -3.24 14.76 -6.89
C VAL A 116 -2.94 16.26 -6.82
N ILE A 117 -1.71 16.64 -7.10
CA ILE A 117 -1.26 18.03 -7.06
C ILE A 117 -1.25 18.58 -8.48
N THR A 118 -1.96 19.68 -8.70
CA THR A 118 -1.87 20.46 -9.95
C THR A 118 -0.86 21.57 -9.77
N LEU A 119 0.22 21.53 -10.54
CA LEU A 119 1.29 22.52 -10.47
C LEU A 119 1.45 23.24 -11.80
N SER A 120 1.82 24.52 -11.71
CA SER A 120 2.34 25.25 -12.87
C SER A 120 3.75 24.74 -13.17
N ARG A 121 4.11 24.61 -14.44
CA ARG A 121 5.48 24.22 -14.85
C ARG A 121 6.57 25.11 -14.23
N ALA A 122 6.27 26.39 -13.99
CA ALA A 122 7.22 27.34 -13.41
C ALA A 122 7.57 27.05 -11.93
N SER A 123 6.72 26.29 -11.23
CA SER A 123 6.82 26.04 -9.78
C SER A 123 7.54 24.73 -9.41
N LEU A 124 8.06 23.99 -10.39
CA LEU A 124 8.61 22.65 -10.22
C LEU A 124 10.13 22.60 -10.42
N ILE A 125 10.80 21.73 -9.65
CA ILE A 125 12.16 21.22 -9.91
C ILE A 125 12.08 19.68 -9.84
N LEU A 126 12.92 18.98 -10.61
CA LEU A 126 13.08 17.53 -10.49
C LEU A 126 14.11 17.22 -9.40
N ASN A 127 13.72 16.42 -8.41
CA ASN A 127 14.62 15.84 -7.40
C ASN A 127 14.46 14.32 -7.43
N ASP A 128 15.52 13.57 -7.73
CA ASP A 128 15.50 12.10 -7.88
C ASP A 128 14.37 11.58 -8.77
N GLY A 129 14.09 12.28 -9.88
CA GLY A 129 13.04 11.93 -10.83
C GLY A 129 11.61 12.27 -10.36
N VAL A 130 11.46 12.86 -9.17
CA VAL A 130 10.17 13.33 -8.63
C VAL A 130 10.06 14.84 -8.79
N ALA A 131 8.91 15.32 -9.27
CA ALA A 131 8.65 16.75 -9.40
C ALA A 131 8.29 17.36 -8.04
N VAL A 132 9.15 18.24 -7.51
CA VAL A 132 9.01 18.87 -6.19
C VAL A 132 8.73 20.37 -6.34
N ARG A 133 7.95 20.95 -5.42
CA ARG A 133 7.73 22.41 -5.36
C ARG A 133 9.04 23.13 -5.02
N LYS A 134 9.38 24.18 -5.78
CA LYS A 134 10.52 25.07 -5.51
C LYS A 134 10.61 25.56 -4.06
N THR A 135 9.47 25.81 -3.42
CA THR A 135 9.37 26.39 -2.06
C THR A 135 9.64 25.42 -0.91
N VAL A 136 9.71 24.11 -1.16
CA VAL A 136 9.92 23.10 -0.09
C VAL A 136 11.40 22.93 0.24
N LEU A 137 12.31 23.18 -0.70
CA LEU A 137 13.76 23.06 -0.50
C LEU A 137 14.37 24.19 0.36
N SER A 138 13.60 25.24 0.69
CA SER A 138 14.07 26.38 1.49
C SER A 138 13.60 26.34 2.95
N ALA A 139 12.89 25.30 3.37
CA ALA A 139 12.52 25.12 4.77
C ALA A 139 13.59 24.25 5.45
N GLU A 140 14.41 24.87 6.30
CA GLU A 140 15.23 24.10 7.24
C GLU A 140 14.34 23.19 8.10
N PRO A 141 14.79 21.97 8.44
CA PRO A 141 14.04 21.11 9.33
C PRO A 141 13.80 21.83 10.67
N PRO A 142 12.63 21.66 11.31
CA PRO A 142 12.40 22.20 12.65
C PRO A 142 13.46 21.63 13.61
N LYS A 143 14.06 22.53 14.40
CA LYS A 143 15.04 22.20 15.46
C LYS A 143 14.43 21.33 16.54
#